data_AF-A0A3B8X5E7-F1
#
_entry.id   AF-A0A3B8X5E7-F1
#
_cell.length_a   1.000
_cell.length_b   1.000
_cell.length_c   1.000
_cell.angle_alpha   90.00
_cell.angle_beta   90.00
_cell.angle_gamma   90.00
#
_symmetry.space_group_name_H-M   'P 1'
#
loop_
_entity.id
_entity.type
_entity.pdbx_description
1 polymer ?
#
loop_
_entity_poly.entity_id
_entity_poly.type
_entity_poly.pdbx_seq_one_letter_code
_entity_poly.pdbx_strand_id
1 'polypeptide(L)'
;IGMFYPFIPDQQVALVGVEAAGDGIETGRHAAPLAAGEPGVLHGNRTYLMQDENGQIIETHSISAGLDYPGVGPEHAWLKDIGRVDYVAVTDQQALVAFHQLTRVEGIMPALESSHALASATQLAASMGPQQAVLVCLSGRGDKDVHTVAALEGIEV
;
A
#
# COMPACT_ATOMS: atom_id res chain seq x y z
N ILE A 1 -5.69 -8.00 4.83
CA ILE A 1 -5.91 -9.46 5.02
C ILE A 1 -7.23 -10.00 4.45
N GLY A 2 -8.38 -9.36 4.68
CA GLY A 2 -9.70 -9.93 4.33
C GLY A 2 -9.86 -10.41 2.88
N MET A 3 -9.33 -9.66 1.90
CA MET A 3 -9.36 -10.09 0.49
C MET A 3 -8.53 -11.34 0.22
N PHE A 4 -7.40 -11.52 0.91
CA PHE A 4 -6.48 -12.63 0.67
C PHE A 4 -6.94 -13.94 1.29
N TYR A 5 -7.58 -13.88 2.45
CA TYR A 5 -7.93 -15.05 3.26
C TYR A 5 -8.51 -16.24 2.46
N PRO A 6 -9.55 -16.07 1.61
CA PRO A 6 -10.10 -17.20 0.85
C PRO A 6 -9.15 -17.75 -0.23
N PHE A 7 -8.15 -16.98 -0.66
CA PHE A 7 -7.21 -17.35 -1.72
C PHE A 7 -5.87 -17.87 -1.19
N ILE A 8 -5.58 -17.76 0.11
CA ILE A 8 -4.35 -18.31 0.72
C ILE A 8 -4.09 -19.78 0.31
N PRO A 9 -5.07 -20.71 0.33
CA PRO A 9 -4.82 -22.09 -0.08
C PRO A 9 -4.65 -22.27 -1.61
N ASP A 10 -5.16 -21.34 -2.42
CA ASP A 10 -5.08 -21.42 -3.89
C ASP A 10 -3.75 -20.87 -4.40
N GLN A 11 -2.79 -21.77 -4.61
CA GLN A 11 -1.44 -21.44 -5.07
C GLN A 11 -1.39 -20.90 -6.51
N GLN A 12 -2.47 -21.02 -7.29
CA GLN A 12 -2.53 -20.44 -8.63
C GLN A 12 -2.86 -18.94 -8.60
N VAL A 13 -3.38 -18.45 -7.47
CA VAL A 13 -3.69 -17.03 -7.27
C VAL A 13 -2.50 -16.34 -6.63
N ALA A 14 -1.83 -15.51 -7.42
CA ALA A 14 -0.82 -14.58 -6.93
C ALA A 14 -1.48 -13.54 -6.00
N LEU A 15 -0.84 -13.27 -4.85
CA LEU A 15 -1.33 -12.32 -3.86
C LEU A 15 -0.28 -11.22 -3.69
N VAL A 16 -0.70 -9.97 -3.87
CA VAL A 16 0.19 -8.81 -3.80
C VAL A 16 -0.35 -7.80 -2.80
N GLY A 17 0.40 -7.56 -1.72
CA GLY A 17 0.18 -6.45 -0.79
C GLY A 17 0.95 -5.22 -1.24
N VAL A 18 0.40 -4.03 -1.02
CA VAL A 18 1.03 -2.77 -1.40
C VAL A 18 1.19 -1.88 -0.18
N GLU A 19 2.42 -1.50 0.13
CA GLU A 19 2.78 -0.57 1.19
C GLU A 19 3.03 0.85 0.64
N ALA A 20 2.99 1.86 1.51
CA ALA A 20 3.25 3.23 1.11
C ALA A 20 4.76 3.51 1.14
N ALA A 21 5.33 3.81 -0.03
CA ALA A 21 6.72 4.23 -0.15
C ALA A 21 6.91 5.73 0.15
N GLY A 22 5.84 6.50 0.42
CA GLY A 22 5.93 7.94 0.69
C GLY A 22 6.66 8.68 -0.43
N ASP A 23 7.74 9.38 -0.06
CA ASP A 23 8.62 10.11 -0.99
C ASP A 23 9.58 9.17 -1.76
N GLY A 24 9.69 7.91 -1.33
CA GLY A 24 10.61 6.88 -1.82
C GLY A 24 11.24 6.12 -0.65
N ILE A 25 11.44 4.80 -0.78
CA ILE A 25 12.03 3.97 0.29
C ILE A 25 13.43 4.47 0.66
N GLU A 26 14.22 4.83 -0.34
CA GLU A 26 15.59 5.32 -0.20
C GLU A 26 15.70 6.65 0.57
N THR A 27 14.59 7.38 0.70
CA THR A 27 14.56 8.66 1.42
C THR A 27 14.41 8.48 2.93
N GLY A 28 13.99 7.28 3.38
CA GLY A 28 13.57 7.02 4.75
C GLY A 28 12.22 7.63 5.13
N ARG A 29 11.58 8.40 4.23
CA ARG A 29 10.26 9.00 4.43
C ARG A 29 9.19 8.14 3.78
N HIS A 30 8.86 7.02 4.43
CA HIS A 30 7.91 6.04 3.94
C HIS A 30 7.21 5.27 5.07
N ALA A 31 6.19 4.47 4.75
CA ALA A 31 5.47 3.59 5.67
C ALA A 31 5.42 2.16 5.07
N ALA A 32 6.59 1.54 4.94
CA ALA A 32 6.78 0.25 4.27
C ALA A 32 7.57 -0.77 5.12
N PRO A 33 7.00 -1.22 6.27
CA PRO A 33 7.70 -2.09 7.21
C PRO A 33 8.03 -3.47 6.65
N LEU A 34 7.25 -4.04 5.74
CA LEU A 34 7.60 -5.33 5.14
C LEU A 34 8.70 -5.20 4.09
N ALA A 35 8.77 -4.07 3.38
CA ALA A 35 9.79 -3.81 2.39
C ALA A 35 11.15 -3.38 3.00
N ALA A 36 11.14 -2.54 4.03
CA ALA A 36 12.34 -1.90 4.57
C ALA A 36 12.43 -1.84 6.10
N GLY A 37 11.47 -2.43 6.81
CA GLY A 37 11.51 -2.56 8.27
C GLY A 37 12.15 -3.87 8.74
N GLU A 38 12.14 -4.06 10.06
CA GLU A 38 12.76 -5.20 10.72
C GLU A 38 11.78 -5.88 11.71
N PRO A 39 11.97 -7.18 12.03
CA PRO A 39 11.18 -7.85 13.05
C PRO A 39 11.39 -7.24 14.45
N GLY A 40 10.31 -6.83 15.10
CA GLY A 40 10.31 -6.32 16.48
C GLY A 40 8.97 -6.50 17.17
N VAL A 41 8.76 -5.80 18.28
CA VAL A 41 7.51 -5.85 19.07
C VAL A 41 6.90 -4.46 19.14
N LEU A 42 5.69 -4.32 18.60
CA LEU A 42 4.95 -3.06 18.61
C LEU A 42 3.47 -3.35 18.87
N HIS A 43 2.82 -2.52 19.69
CA HIS A 43 1.39 -2.58 19.97
C HIS A 43 0.85 -3.99 20.28
N GLY A 44 1.58 -4.75 21.12
CA GLY A 44 1.15 -6.04 21.63
C GLY A 44 1.36 -7.25 20.71
N ASN A 45 2.09 -7.12 19.60
CA ASN A 45 2.42 -8.24 18.72
C ASN A 45 3.88 -8.18 18.23
N ARG A 46 4.43 -9.34 17.84
CA ARG A 46 5.73 -9.45 17.17
C ARG A 46 5.53 -9.49 15.65
N THR A 47 6.07 -8.51 14.95
CA THR A 47 5.82 -8.27 13.52
C THR A 47 6.97 -7.48 12.90
N TYR A 48 6.89 -7.16 11.60
CA TYR A 48 7.80 -6.18 10.97
C TYR A 48 7.36 -4.76 11.32
N LEU A 49 8.34 -3.90 11.62
CA LEU A 49 8.10 -2.49 11.89
C LEU A 49 9.31 -1.61 11.55
N MET A 50 9.06 -0.30 11.47
CA MET A 50 10.05 0.74 11.25
C MET A 50 10.68 1.12 12.60
N GLN A 51 11.95 0.78 12.81
CA GLN A 51 12.70 1.10 14.03
C GLN A 51 14.17 1.42 13.74
N ASP A 52 14.80 2.17 14.65
CA ASP A 52 16.24 2.44 14.60
C ASP A 52 17.07 1.30 15.23
N GLU A 53 18.40 1.44 15.20
CA GLU A 53 19.34 0.46 15.77
C GLU A 53 19.16 0.25 17.29
N ASN A 54 18.50 1.18 17.98
CA ASN A 54 18.20 1.10 19.41
C ASN A 54 16.79 0.56 19.68
N GLY A 55 16.07 0.13 18.64
CA GLY A 55 14.69 -0.35 18.73
C GLY A 55 13.66 0.76 18.98
N GLN A 56 13.99 2.03 18.75
CA GLN A 56 13.04 3.14 18.81
C GLN A 56 12.23 3.21 17.52
N ILE A 57 10.92 3.46 17.65
CA ILE A 57 10.02 3.57 16.49
C ILE A 57 10.36 4.83 15.68
N ILE A 58 10.54 4.65 14.38
CA ILE A 58 10.81 5.75 13.45
C ILE A 58 9.47 6.32 12.96
N GLU A 59 9.41 7.64 12.80
CA GLU A 59 8.26 8.34 12.23
C GLU A 59 8.13 8.00 10.74
N THR A 60 6.93 7.61 10.32
CA THR A 60 6.64 7.23 8.94
C THR A 60 6.14 8.42 8.11
N HIS A 61 6.04 8.20 6.79
CA HIS A 61 5.41 9.17 5.91
C HIS A 61 4.60 8.49 4.82
N SER A 62 3.38 8.98 4.62
CA SER A 62 2.59 8.77 3.40
C SER A 62 1.61 9.91 3.22
N ILE A 63 1.29 10.24 1.97
CA ILE A 63 0.13 11.06 1.62
C ILE A 63 -1.19 10.48 2.13
N SER A 64 -1.26 9.16 2.30
CA SER A 64 -2.45 8.43 2.71
C SER A 64 -2.40 8.18 4.22
N ALA A 65 -3.17 8.95 4.98
CA ALA A 65 -3.24 8.81 6.45
C ALA A 65 -3.55 7.38 6.93
N GLY A 66 -4.36 6.61 6.19
CA GLY A 66 -4.68 5.22 6.55
C GLY A 66 -3.54 4.21 6.31
N LEU A 67 -2.47 4.59 5.61
CA LEU A 67 -1.27 3.75 5.40
C LEU A 67 -0.06 4.25 6.19
N ASP A 68 -0.14 5.44 6.80
CA ASP A 68 0.93 6.05 7.58
C ASP A 68 1.06 5.39 8.97
N TYR A 69 1.57 4.16 8.98
CA TYR A 69 1.71 3.34 10.17
C TYR A 69 3.06 2.59 10.18
N PRO A 70 3.83 2.64 11.28
CA PRO A 70 5.18 2.07 11.34
C PRO A 70 5.22 0.55 11.46
N GLY A 71 4.10 -0.15 11.53
CA GLY A 71 4.07 -1.61 11.69
C GLY A 71 3.12 -2.28 10.72
N VAL A 72 2.93 -3.58 10.89
CA VAL A 72 1.98 -4.35 10.08
C VAL A 72 1.39 -5.50 10.88
N GLY A 73 0.22 -5.99 10.51
CA GLY A 73 -0.37 -7.16 11.16
C GLY A 73 0.53 -8.41 11.04
N PRO A 74 0.68 -9.22 12.10
CA PRO A 74 1.62 -10.36 12.10
C PRO A 74 1.28 -11.46 11.09
N GLU A 75 0.03 -11.57 10.67
CA GLU A 75 -0.37 -12.50 9.61
C GLU A 75 0.22 -12.10 8.25
N HIS A 76 0.33 -10.80 7.97
CA HIS A 76 0.99 -10.30 6.76
C HIS A 76 2.51 -10.58 6.81
N ALA A 77 3.14 -10.38 7.97
CA ALA A 77 4.54 -10.75 8.20
C ALA A 77 4.80 -12.24 7.95
N TRP A 78 3.97 -13.12 8.52
CA TRP A 78 4.08 -14.56 8.29
C TRP A 78 3.89 -14.95 6.82
N LEU A 79 2.89 -14.37 6.15
CA LEU A 79 2.62 -14.63 4.73
C LEU A 79 3.76 -14.16 3.81
N LYS A 80 4.47 -13.08 4.18
CA LYS A 80 5.71 -12.64 3.52
C LYS A 80 6.81 -13.68 3.71
N ASP A 81 7.08 -14.09 4.94
CA ASP A 81 8.21 -14.96 5.27
C ASP A 81 8.11 -16.34 4.63
N ILE A 82 6.89 -16.87 4.45
CA ILE A 82 6.67 -18.14 3.75
C ILE A 82 6.58 -17.99 2.21
N GLY A 83 6.69 -16.76 1.69
CA GLY A 83 6.61 -16.47 0.25
C GLY A 83 5.21 -16.63 -0.34
N ARG A 84 4.14 -16.56 0.47
CA ARG A 84 2.77 -16.70 -0.03
C ARG A 84 2.21 -15.41 -0.61
N VAL A 85 2.61 -14.27 -0.07
CA VAL A 85 2.18 -12.93 -0.52
C VAL A 85 3.43 -12.11 -0.81
N ASP A 86 3.47 -11.52 -2.00
CA ASP A 86 4.50 -10.55 -2.35
C ASP A 86 4.08 -9.17 -1.85
N TYR A 87 5.00 -8.44 -1.24
CA TYR A 87 4.75 -7.06 -0.80
C TYR A 87 5.62 -6.12 -1.60
N VAL A 88 4.96 -5.16 -2.25
CA VAL A 88 5.61 -4.10 -3.02
C VAL A 88 5.28 -2.75 -2.38
N ALA A 89 5.99 -1.70 -2.77
CA ALA A 89 5.74 -0.36 -2.26
C ALA A 89 5.47 0.61 -3.40
N VAL A 90 4.55 1.55 -3.16
CA VAL A 90 4.11 2.56 -4.12
C VAL A 90 4.30 3.95 -3.53
N THR A 91 4.92 4.84 -4.29
CA THR A 91 5.16 6.24 -3.88
C THR A 91 3.88 7.07 -3.92
N ASP A 92 3.88 8.17 -3.17
CA ASP A 92 2.75 9.10 -3.13
C ASP A 92 2.40 9.65 -4.52
N GLN A 93 3.42 9.93 -5.34
CA GLN A 93 3.24 10.39 -6.73
C GLN A 93 2.55 9.34 -7.61
N GLN A 94 2.91 8.06 -7.45
CA GLN A 94 2.29 6.96 -8.20
C GLN A 94 0.84 6.74 -7.76
N ALA A 95 0.57 6.82 -6.45
CA ALA A 95 -0.79 6.73 -5.91
C ALA A 95 -1.67 7.88 -6.42
N LEU A 96 -1.18 9.13 -6.45
CA LEU A 96 -1.90 10.27 -7.02
C LEU A 96 -2.25 10.07 -8.49
N VAL A 97 -1.30 9.59 -9.30
CA VAL A 97 -1.57 9.29 -10.72
C VAL A 97 -2.72 8.28 -10.85
N ALA A 98 -2.70 7.21 -10.05
CA ALA A 98 -3.75 6.19 -10.08
C ALA A 98 -5.11 6.72 -9.59
N PHE A 99 -5.12 7.57 -8.56
CA PHE A 99 -6.32 8.27 -8.09
C PHE A 99 -7.01 9.04 -9.22
N HIS A 100 -6.24 9.86 -9.95
CA HIS A 100 -6.77 10.65 -11.06
C HIS A 100 -7.18 9.78 -12.24
N GLN A 101 -6.42 8.73 -12.55
CA GLN A 101 -6.76 7.80 -13.63
C GLN A 101 -8.13 7.15 -13.39
N LEU A 102 -8.36 6.56 -12.22
CA LEU A 102 -9.65 5.93 -11.93
C LEU A 102 -10.80 6.96 -11.95
N THR A 103 -10.57 8.13 -11.35
CA THR A 103 -11.58 9.20 -11.30
C THR A 103 -11.97 9.67 -12.70
N ARG A 104 -11.01 9.84 -13.61
CA ARG A 104 -11.25 10.38 -14.96
C ARG A 104 -11.76 9.33 -15.94
N VAL A 105 -11.29 8.09 -15.83
CA VAL A 105 -11.61 7.01 -16.78
C VAL A 105 -12.91 6.31 -16.39
N GLU A 106 -13.07 5.99 -15.10
CA GLU A 106 -14.19 5.17 -14.61
C GLU A 106 -15.22 5.97 -13.82
N GLY A 107 -14.95 7.25 -13.52
CA GLY A 107 -15.86 8.09 -12.72
C GLY A 107 -15.94 7.68 -11.25
N ILE A 108 -14.97 6.89 -10.76
CA ILE A 108 -14.90 6.43 -9.38
C ILE A 108 -13.76 7.15 -8.69
N MET A 109 -14.06 7.86 -7.59
CA MET A 109 -13.06 8.54 -6.77
C MET A 109 -12.58 7.59 -5.65
N PRO A 110 -11.39 6.96 -5.79
CA PRO A 110 -10.89 6.01 -4.80
C PRO A 110 -10.31 6.73 -3.59
N ALA A 111 -10.25 6.07 -2.43
CA ALA A 111 -9.41 6.56 -1.34
C ALA A 111 -7.92 6.52 -1.74
N LEU A 112 -7.09 7.40 -1.14
CA LEU A 112 -5.64 7.39 -1.40
C LEU A 112 -5.00 6.05 -1.00
N GLU A 113 -5.53 5.37 0.02
CA GLU A 113 -5.13 4.01 0.41
C GLU A 113 -5.34 3.03 -0.75
N SER A 114 -6.53 3.03 -1.36
CA SER A 114 -6.87 2.16 -2.49
C SER A 114 -6.07 2.52 -3.75
N SER A 115 -5.70 3.79 -3.90
CA SER A 115 -4.94 4.30 -5.04
C SER A 115 -3.53 3.70 -5.12
N HIS A 116 -2.93 3.37 -3.98
CA HIS A 116 -1.67 2.61 -3.94
C HIS A 116 -1.82 1.23 -4.62
N ALA A 117 -2.89 0.51 -4.27
CA ALA A 117 -3.17 -0.79 -4.88
C ALA A 117 -3.44 -0.69 -6.39
N LEU A 118 -4.15 0.35 -6.83
CA LEU A 118 -4.41 0.61 -8.25
C LEU A 118 -3.13 0.95 -9.04
N ALA A 119 -2.23 1.73 -8.45
CA ALA A 119 -0.96 2.08 -9.08
C ALA A 119 -0.11 0.84 -9.33
N SER A 120 0.01 -0.05 -8.33
CA SER A 120 0.70 -1.33 -8.48
C SER A 120 0.00 -2.24 -9.49
N ALA A 121 -1.33 -2.33 -9.43
CA ALA A 121 -2.11 -3.19 -10.33
C ALA A 121 -1.96 -2.77 -11.80
N THR A 122 -1.93 -1.47 -12.07
CA THR A 122 -1.76 -0.93 -13.44
C THR A 122 -0.38 -1.30 -14.00
N GLN A 123 0.68 -1.20 -13.19
CA GLN A 123 2.03 -1.60 -13.58
C GLN A 123 2.11 -3.12 -13.81
N LEU A 124 1.52 -3.92 -12.93
CA LEU A 124 1.46 -5.37 -13.06
C LEU A 124 0.73 -5.77 -14.34
N ALA A 125 -0.48 -5.23 -14.56
CA ALA A 125 -1.30 -5.54 -15.73
C ALA A 125 -0.63 -5.20 -17.06
N ALA A 126 0.19 -4.15 -17.12
CA ALA A 126 0.95 -3.78 -18.32
C ALA A 126 1.96 -4.87 -18.74
N SER A 127 2.38 -5.74 -17.81
CA SER A 127 3.28 -6.87 -18.08
C SER A 127 2.54 -8.20 -18.36
N MET A 128 1.21 -8.21 -18.23
CA MET A 128 0.40 -9.44 -18.30
C MET A 128 -0.18 -9.70 -19.69
N GLY A 129 -0.48 -10.97 -19.95
CA GLY A 129 -1.20 -11.39 -21.16
C GLY A 129 -2.69 -11.05 -21.09
N PRO A 130 -3.36 -10.89 -22.25
CA PRO A 130 -4.74 -10.40 -22.34
C PRO A 130 -5.81 -11.33 -21.73
N GLN A 131 -5.46 -12.58 -21.40
CA GLN A 131 -6.37 -13.54 -20.76
C GLN A 131 -6.23 -13.59 -19.24
N GLN A 132 -5.25 -12.89 -18.67
CA GLN A 132 -5.06 -12.84 -17.23
C GLN A 132 -5.96 -11.76 -16.62
N ALA A 133 -6.33 -11.94 -15.36
CA ALA A 133 -7.18 -11.01 -14.62
C ALA A 133 -6.49 -10.53 -13.35
N VAL A 134 -6.73 -9.28 -12.98
CA VAL A 134 -6.29 -8.68 -11.72
C VAL A 134 -7.52 -8.23 -10.95
N LEU A 135 -7.64 -8.66 -9.69
CA LEU A 135 -8.67 -8.19 -8.77
C LEU A 135 -8.03 -7.23 -7.76
N VAL A 136 -8.59 -6.02 -7.66
CA VAL A 136 -8.10 -4.98 -6.76
C VAL A 136 -9.12 -4.71 -5.66
N CYS A 137 -8.66 -4.64 -4.40
CA CYS A 137 -9.49 -4.20 -3.28
C CYS A 137 -9.63 -2.67 -3.31
N LEU A 138 -10.78 -2.15 -3.74
CA LEU A 138 -11.14 -0.75 -3.54
C LEU A 138 -11.61 -0.57 -2.08
N SER A 139 -10.64 -0.45 -1.18
CA SER A 139 -10.86 -0.43 0.27
C SER A 139 -11.73 0.73 0.77
N GLY A 140 -11.82 1.84 0.03
CA GLY A 140 -12.64 2.97 0.41
C GLY A 140 -12.86 3.99 -0.70
N ARG A 141 -13.74 4.96 -0.42
CA ARG A 141 -14.04 6.12 -1.27
C ARG A 141 -13.17 7.33 -0.90
N GLY A 142 -12.87 8.16 -1.89
CA GLY A 142 -11.94 9.28 -1.77
C GLY A 142 -12.51 10.61 -1.26
N ASP A 143 -13.77 10.67 -0.84
CA ASP A 143 -14.39 11.93 -0.37
C ASP A 143 -13.57 12.61 0.74
N LYS A 144 -12.98 11.82 1.64
CA LYS A 144 -12.14 12.32 2.75
C LYS A 144 -10.81 12.93 2.27
N ASP A 145 -10.35 12.53 1.09
CA ASP A 145 -9.02 12.85 0.57
C ASP A 145 -9.04 14.07 -0.37
N VAL A 146 -10.23 14.59 -0.72
CA VAL A 146 -10.40 15.70 -1.68
C VAL A 146 -9.62 16.94 -1.27
N HIS A 147 -9.66 17.33 0.01
CA HIS A 147 -8.92 18.50 0.49
C HIS A 147 -7.40 18.30 0.42
N THR A 148 -6.92 17.10 0.73
CA THR A 148 -5.49 16.75 0.62
C THR A 148 -5.02 16.84 -0.83
N VAL A 149 -5.77 16.22 -1.75
CA VAL A 149 -5.46 16.24 -3.18
C VAL A 149 -5.51 17.67 -3.73
N ALA A 150 -6.56 18.42 -3.40
CA ALA A 150 -6.72 19.80 -3.87
C ALA A 150 -5.59 20.71 -3.38
N ALA A 151 -5.19 20.61 -2.11
CA ALA A 151 -4.07 21.38 -1.56
C ALA A 151 -2.76 21.06 -2.27
N LEU A 152 -2.50 19.79 -2.59
CA LEU A 152 -1.30 19.36 -3.31
C LEU A 152 -1.29 19.83 -4.77
N GLU A 153 -2.46 19.92 -5.41
CA GLU A 153 -2.61 20.42 -6.78
C GLU A 153 -2.69 21.96 -6.85
N GLY A 154 -2.60 22.66 -5.72
CA GLY A 154 -2.72 24.12 -5.66
C GLY A 154 -4.12 24.62 -5.99
N ILE A 155 -5.15 23.80 -5.78
CA ILE A 155 -6.56 24.15 -5.96
C ILE A 155 -7.06 24.73 -4.63
N GLU A 156 -7.55 25.97 -4.67
CA GLU A 156 -8.28 26.56 -3.54
C GLU A 156 -9.69 25.92 -3.46
N VAL A 157 -10.03 25.38 -2.29
CA VAL A 157 -11.33 24.74 -1.98
C VAL A 157 -12.08 25.54 -0.94
#